data_AF-A0A7K4GW85-F1
#
_entry.id   AF-A0A7K4GW85-F1
#
_cell.length_a   1.000
_cell.length_b   1.000
_cell.length_c   1.000
_cell.angle_alpha   90.00
_cell.angle_beta   90.00
_cell.angle_gamma   90.00
#
_symmetry.space_group_name_H-M   'P 1'
#
loop_
_entity.id
_entity.type
_entity.pdbx_description
1 polymer ?
#
loop_
_entity_poly.entity_id
_entity_poly.type
_entity_poly.pdbx_seq_one_letter_code
_entity_poly.pdbx_strand_id
1 'polypeptide(L)' 'MKVANKQVIVVGGGEVGERKVQALLREGAKVTVASKDFTDYLSNLGKSNKINLKKLQCF' A
#
# COMPACT_ATOMS: atom_id res chain seq x y z
N MET A 1 10.28 6.86 -12.13
CA MET A 1 10.86 8.01 -11.37
C MET A 1 11.95 7.45 -10.43
N LYS A 2 12.76 8.26 -9.70
CA LYS A 2 13.75 7.73 -8.72
C LYS A 2 13.07 7.49 -7.34
N VAL A 3 12.16 6.52 -7.25
CA VAL A 3 11.53 6.10 -5.97
C VAL A 3 11.90 4.69 -5.54
N ALA A 4 12.76 4.00 -6.30
CA ALA A 4 13.34 2.72 -5.91
C ALA A 4 13.95 2.81 -4.50
N ASN A 5 13.53 1.90 -3.62
CA ASN A 5 13.95 1.78 -2.22
C ASN A 5 13.56 2.93 -1.28
N LYS A 6 12.69 3.86 -1.70
CA LYS A 6 12.09 4.86 -0.81
C LYS A 6 10.85 4.31 -0.11
N GLN A 7 10.63 4.74 1.13
CA GLN A 7 9.38 4.47 1.84
C GLN A 7 8.30 5.42 1.33
N VAL A 8 7.18 4.86 0.87
CA VAL A 8 6.03 5.62 0.36
C VAL A 8 4.80 5.22 1.13
N ILE A 9 4.05 6.21 1.61
CA ILE A 9 2.77 5.98 2.29
C ILE A 9 1.65 6.31 1.31
N VAL A 10 0.72 5.37 1.14
CA VAL A 10 -0.52 5.55 0.40
C VAL A 10 -1.66 5.63 1.40
N VAL A 11 -2.37 6.77 1.41
CA VAL A 11 -3.55 6.94 2.25
C VAL A 11 -4.79 6.58 1.45
N GLY A 12 -5.58 5.65 1.97
CA GLY A 12 -6.75 5.07 1.29
C GLY A 12 -6.46 3.69 0.70
N GLY A 13 -7.28 2.71 1.09
CA GLY A 13 -7.15 1.29 0.73
C GLY A 13 -8.24 0.80 -0.23
N GLY A 14 -8.92 1.70 -0.92
CA GLY A 14 -9.86 1.35 -1.99
C GLY A 14 -9.17 1.17 -3.34
N GLU A 15 -9.97 1.04 -4.40
CA GLU A 15 -9.53 0.74 -5.77
C GLU A 15 -8.48 1.75 -6.31
N VAL A 16 -8.61 3.03 -5.97
CA VAL A 16 -7.65 4.07 -6.37
C VAL A 16 -6.30 3.88 -5.65
N GLY A 17 -6.33 3.51 -4.37
CA GLY A 17 -5.13 3.24 -3.58
C GLY A 17 -4.38 2.03 -4.13
N GLU A 18 -5.13 0.97 -4.45
CA GLU A 18 -4.60 -0.25 -5.06
C GLU A 18 -3.82 0.00 -6.36
N ARG A 19 -4.40 0.77 -7.29
CA ARG A 19 -3.74 1.11 -8.56
C ARG A 19 -2.41 1.84 -8.35
N LYS A 20 -2.35 2.74 -7.36
CA LYS A 20 -1.11 3.46 -7.01
C LYS A 20 -0.07 2.52 -6.39
N VAL A 21 -0.50 1.63 -5.49
CA VAL A 21 0.37 0.64 -4.85
C VAL A 21 1.01 -0.28 -5.88
N GLN A 22 0.26 -0.75 -6.89
CA GLN A 22 0.81 -1.56 -7.98
C GLN A 22 1.90 -0.83 -8.76
N ALA A 23 1.68 0.43 -9.13
CA ALA A 23 2.69 1.22 -9.86
C ALA A 23 3.95 1.42 -9.02
N LEU A 24 3.80 1.73 -7.73
CA LEU A 24 4.90 1.94 -6.79
C LEU A 24 5.69 0.65 -6.51
N LEU A 25 5.01 -0.49 -6.39
CA LEU A 25 5.63 -1.81 -6.23
C LEU A 25 6.45 -2.20 -7.46
N ARG A 26 5.98 -1.91 -8.67
CA ARG A 26 6.73 -2.16 -9.91
C ARG A 26 8.02 -1.34 -9.98
N GLU A 27 8.03 -0.13 -9.39
CA GLU A 27 9.24 0.69 -9.27
C GLU A 27 10.16 0.26 -8.10
N GLY A 28 9.81 -0.78 -7.33
CA GLY A 28 10.62 -1.27 -6.22
C GLY A 28 10.58 -0.36 -4.98
N ALA A 29 9.52 0.42 -4.79
CA ALA A 29 9.31 1.22 -3.59
C ALA A 29 8.81 0.35 -2.42
N LYS A 30 9.15 0.75 -1.19
CA LYS A 30 8.60 0.13 0.03
C LYS A 30 7.29 0.82 0.38
N VAL A 31 6.16 0.21 0.02
CA VAL A 31 4.85 0.83 0.13
C VAL A 31 4.17 0.46 1.46
N THR A 32 3.68 1.47 2.17
CA THR A 32 2.81 1.34 3.34
C THR A 32 1.44 1.92 3.01
N VAL A 33 0.37 1.14 3.16
CA VAL A 33 -1.00 1.60 2.93
C VAL A 33 -1.66 1.88 4.27
N ALA A 34 -2.12 3.11 4.47
CA ALA A 34 -2.83 3.54 5.65
C ALA A 34 -4.32 3.76 5.30
N SER A 35 -5.22 2.97 5.86
CA SER A 35 -6.66 3.05 5.56
C SER A 35 -7.53 2.46 6.67
N LYS A 36 -8.81 2.84 6.72
CA LYS A 36 -9.82 2.16 7.57
C LYS A 36 -10.11 0.76 7.04
N ASP A 37 -10.30 0.67 5.72
CA ASP A 37 -10.62 -0.55 4.99
C ASP A 37 -9.65 -0.76 3.83
N PHE A 38 -9.40 -2.03 3.49
CA PHE A 38 -8.51 -2.43 2.42
C PHE A 38 -9.25 -3.34 1.46
N THR A 39 -8.94 -3.25 0.16
CA THR A 39 -9.37 -4.26 -0.81
C THR A 39 -8.76 -5.63 -0.49
N ASP A 40 -9.41 -6.69 -0.98
CA ASP A 40 -8.90 -8.06 -0.83
C ASP A 40 -7.50 -8.22 -1.44
N TYR A 41 -7.23 -7.53 -2.54
CA TYR A 41 -5.93 -7.52 -3.19
C TYR A 41 -4.84 -6.92 -2.30
N LEU A 42 -5.09 -5.75 -1.70
CA LEU A 42 -4.14 -5.12 -0.77
C LEU A 42 -3.93 -6.00 0.47
N SER A 43 -5.00 -6.60 0.98
CA SER A 43 -4.94 -7.55 2.11
C SER A 43 -4.08 -8.77 1.79
N ASN A 44 -4.22 -9.36 0.59
CA ASN A 44 -3.39 -10.46 0.13
C ASN A 44 -1.92 -10.05 -0.05
N LEU A 45 -1.65 -8.86 -0.60
CA LEU A 45 -0.28 -8.34 -0.72
C LEU A 45 0.39 -8.14 0.65
N GLY A 46 -0.38 -7.67 1.65
CA GLY A 46 0.09 -7.57 3.04
C GLY A 46 0.43 -8.94 3.63
N LYS A 47 -0.43 -9.95 3.42
CA LYS A 47 -0.18 -11.34 3.84
C LYS A 47 1.06 -11.93 3.17
N SER A 48 1.30 -11.59 1.90
CA SER A 48 2.51 -12.00 1.16
C SER A 48 3.76 -11.17 1.52
N ASN A 49 3.72 -10.32 2.56
CA ASN A 49 4.81 -9.45 2.99
C ASN A 49 5.36 -8.51 1.89
N LYS A 50 4.55 -8.21 0.86
CA LYS A 50 4.95 -7.30 -0.23
C LYS A 50 4.74 -5.83 0.12
N ILE A 51 3.74 -5.55 0.96
CA ILE A 51 3.41 -4.19 1.42
C ILE A 51 3.10 -4.19 2.90
N ASN A 52 3.20 -3.01 3.52
CA ASN A 52 2.84 -2.84 4.92
C ASN A 52 1.41 -2.26 5.03
N LEU A 53 0.52 -2.89 5.79
CA LEU A 53 -0.85 -2.42 5.99
C LEU A 53 -1.00 -1.79 7.38
N LYS A 54 -1.41 -0.52 7.42
CA LYS A 54 -1.63 0.23 8.66
C LYS A 54 -3.11 0.58 8.77
N LYS A 55 -3.85 -0.15 9.60
CA LYS A 55 -5.26 0.16 9.82
C LYS A 55 -5.37 1.45 10.64
N LEU A 56 -6.03 2.46 10.07
CA LEU A 56 -6.29 3.74 10.73
C LEU A 56 -7.60 3.61 11.52
N GLN A 57 -7.48 3.33 12.81
CA GLN A 57 -8.63 3.31 13.72
C GLN A 57 -8.66 4.63 14.48
N CYS A 58 -9.74 5.40 14.33
CA CYS A 58 -10.01 6.51 15.24
C CYS A 58 -10.41 5.91 16.58
N PHE A 59 -9.68 6.26 17.64
CA PHE A 59 -10.05 6.02 19.04
C PHE A 59 -11.05 7.08 19.51
#